data_AF-A0A7K6XS64-F1
#
_entry.id   AF-A0A7K6XS64-F1
#
_cell.length_a   1.000
_cell.length_b   1.000
_cell.length_c   1.000
_cell.angle_alpha   90.00
_cell.angle_beta   90.00
_cell.angle_gamma   90.00
#
_symmetry.space_group_name_H-M   'P 1'
#
loop_
_entity.id
_entity.type
_entity.pdbx_description
1 polymer ?
#
loop_
_entity_poly.entity_id
_entity_poly.type
_entity_poly.pdbx_seq_one_letter_code
_entity_poly.pdbx_strand_id
1 'polypeptide(L)'
;GCGKLTGVSNPITIRASGSRFGSWMTDTMTPSTDSRVWYMDGYYKGRRVLEFRSLTDFVSGQNFVQHLLPHPWAGTGHVVFNGSLYYNKFQSNVAVRYHFRSRSVLVQRSLSGAGYNNTFPYSWGGFSDIDFMVDENGLWAVYTTNQNAGNIVVSRVDPHTLEVLRSWDTGYPKRSAGESFMICGILYVTNSHLAGAKIYFAYHTNTSSYEYTDIPFHNQYSHISMLDYNPRERVLYTWNNGHQVIYNVTLFHVINTAGEL
;
A
#
# COMPACT_ATOMS: atom_id res chain seq x y z
N GLY A 1 -1.85 -13.47 -12.14
CA GLY A 1 -0.98 -13.65 -13.31
C GLY A 1 -0.16 -12.41 -13.43
N CYS A 2 1.15 -12.53 -13.58
CA CYS A 2 2.11 -11.46 -13.33
C CYS A 2 2.51 -10.70 -14.61
N GLY A 3 2.56 -9.36 -14.62
CA GLY A 3 2.93 -8.57 -15.80
C GLY A 3 3.28 -7.11 -15.50
N LYS A 4 3.79 -6.40 -16.52
CA LYS A 4 4.13 -4.96 -16.45
C LYS A 4 2.86 -4.13 -16.58
N LEU A 5 2.69 -3.11 -15.74
CA LEU A 5 1.56 -2.20 -15.83
C LEU A 5 1.64 -1.38 -17.12
N THR A 6 0.52 -1.32 -17.85
CA THR A 6 0.40 -0.53 -19.09
C THR A 6 -0.77 0.45 -19.06
N GLY A 7 -1.74 0.26 -18.17
CA GLY A 7 -2.89 1.14 -18.06
C GLY A 7 -3.60 1.03 -16.72
N VAL A 8 -4.26 2.12 -16.34
CA VAL A 8 -5.15 2.23 -15.19
C VAL A 8 -6.48 2.76 -15.71
N SER A 9 -7.61 2.19 -15.27
CA SER A 9 -8.93 2.60 -15.74
C SER A 9 -9.33 3.99 -15.21
N ASN A 10 -10.51 4.46 -15.60
CA ASN A 10 -11.18 5.53 -14.86
C ASN A 10 -11.53 5.06 -13.43
N PRO A 11 -11.63 5.99 -12.46
CA PRO A 11 -11.98 5.67 -11.09
C PRO A 11 -13.40 5.12 -10.96
N ILE A 12 -13.57 4.17 -10.05
CA ILE A 12 -14.86 3.65 -9.62
C ILE A 12 -15.02 3.98 -8.14
N THR A 13 -15.88 4.95 -7.83
CA THR A 13 -16.17 5.32 -6.44
C THR A 13 -17.08 4.27 -5.81
N ILE A 14 -16.58 3.61 -4.77
CA ILE A 14 -17.34 2.63 -3.99
C ILE A 14 -18.12 3.32 -2.88
N ARG A 15 -17.51 4.28 -2.19
CA ARG A 15 -18.15 4.99 -1.07
C ARG A 15 -17.52 6.37 -0.85
N ALA A 16 -18.32 7.29 -0.31
CA ALA A 16 -17.85 8.53 0.30
C ALA A 16 -18.06 8.43 1.81
N SER A 17 -16.98 8.28 2.58
CA SER A 17 -17.03 8.07 4.02
C SER A 17 -15.70 8.42 4.68
N GLY A 18 -15.78 9.04 5.86
CA GLY A 18 -14.62 9.34 6.70
C GLY A 18 -14.02 10.71 6.47
N SER A 19 -12.83 10.91 7.03
CA SER A 19 -12.05 12.11 6.86
C SER A 19 -11.32 12.15 5.53
N ARG A 20 -10.61 13.26 5.27
CA ARG A 20 -9.81 13.44 4.05
C ARG A 20 -8.77 12.32 3.84
N PHE A 21 -8.28 11.70 4.91
CA PHE A 21 -7.20 10.72 4.86
C PHE A 21 -7.61 9.41 5.50
N GLY A 22 -7.12 8.31 4.96
CA GLY A 22 -7.34 6.98 5.51
C GLY A 22 -6.85 5.93 4.55
N SER A 23 -7.19 4.68 4.86
CA SER A 23 -6.99 3.55 3.97
C SER A 23 -8.12 2.54 4.10
N TRP A 24 -8.31 1.79 3.03
CA TRP A 24 -9.33 0.76 2.97
C TRP A 24 -8.92 -0.31 1.97
N MET A 25 -9.22 -1.58 2.25
CA MET A 25 -8.77 -2.70 1.43
C MET A 25 -9.57 -3.96 1.71
N THR A 26 -9.43 -4.94 0.83
CA THR A 26 -9.73 -6.35 1.12
C THR A 26 -8.43 -7.10 1.42
N ASP A 27 -8.53 -8.32 1.95
CA ASP A 27 -7.37 -9.15 2.21
C ASP A 27 -6.82 -9.72 0.90
N THR A 28 -5.54 -9.46 0.64
CA THR A 28 -4.84 -9.86 -0.60
C THR A 28 -4.53 -11.36 -0.67
N MET A 29 -4.68 -12.11 0.44
CA MET A 29 -4.46 -13.56 0.51
C MET A 29 -5.59 -14.28 1.27
N THR A 30 -6.77 -14.29 0.65
CA THR A 30 -7.95 -15.03 1.15
C THR A 30 -8.67 -15.75 0.01
N PRO A 31 -9.48 -16.79 0.32
CA PRO A 31 -10.37 -17.39 -0.67
C PRO A 31 -11.24 -16.33 -1.36
N SER A 32 -11.60 -16.55 -2.63
CA SER A 32 -12.43 -15.61 -3.40
C SER A 32 -13.82 -15.36 -2.81
N THR A 33 -14.28 -16.24 -1.92
CA THR A 33 -15.54 -16.09 -1.18
C THR A 33 -15.45 -15.09 -0.03
N ASP A 34 -14.23 -14.72 0.40
CA ASP A 34 -14.02 -13.71 1.43
C ASP A 34 -14.03 -12.31 0.80
N SER A 35 -15.12 -11.58 1.06
CA SER A 35 -15.37 -10.22 0.55
C SER A 35 -15.32 -9.18 1.66
N ARG A 36 -14.69 -9.51 2.80
CA ARG A 36 -14.55 -8.57 3.92
C ARG A 36 -13.73 -7.35 3.52
N VAL A 37 -14.13 -6.21 4.07
CA VAL A 37 -13.49 -4.91 3.84
C VAL A 37 -12.97 -4.37 5.15
N TRP A 38 -11.72 -3.94 5.17
CA TRP A 38 -11.11 -3.25 6.29
C TRP A 38 -11.02 -1.76 5.98
N TYR A 39 -11.37 -0.95 6.97
CA TYR A 39 -11.44 0.50 6.85
C TYR A 39 -10.76 1.16 8.05
N MET A 40 -9.84 2.07 7.75
CA MET A 40 -9.02 2.81 8.72
C MET A 40 -9.10 4.30 8.38
N ASP A 41 -9.90 5.04 9.15
CA ASP A 41 -10.05 6.49 8.99
C ASP A 41 -8.95 7.24 9.75
N GLY A 42 -8.34 8.21 9.10
CA GLY A 42 -7.29 9.06 9.62
C GLY A 42 -5.88 8.46 9.51
N TYR A 43 -4.89 9.35 9.56
CA TYR A 43 -3.46 9.01 9.45
C TYR A 43 -2.68 9.17 10.77
N TYR A 44 -3.27 9.87 11.74
CA TYR A 44 -2.56 10.33 12.95
C TYR A 44 -3.07 9.61 14.19
N LYS A 45 -2.17 8.83 14.83
CA LYS A 45 -2.43 8.12 16.09
C LYS A 45 -3.70 7.24 16.04
N GLY A 46 -4.06 6.73 14.87
CA GLY A 46 -5.26 5.92 14.70
C GLY A 46 -5.12 4.56 15.39
N ARG A 47 -6.25 4.01 15.88
CA ARG A 47 -6.31 2.70 16.56
C ARG A 47 -7.52 1.87 16.19
N ARG A 48 -8.48 2.43 15.46
CA ARG A 48 -9.80 1.86 15.24
C ARG A 48 -9.91 1.32 13.81
N VAL A 49 -9.88 0.00 13.66
CA VAL A 49 -10.10 -0.64 12.37
C VAL A 49 -11.53 -1.16 12.34
N LEU A 50 -12.28 -0.84 11.28
CA LEU A 50 -13.60 -1.42 11.03
C LEU A 50 -13.45 -2.58 10.05
N GLU A 51 -13.99 -3.74 10.40
CA GLU A 51 -14.09 -4.92 9.54
C GLU A 51 -15.56 -5.08 9.15
N PHE A 52 -15.88 -4.86 7.88
CA PHE A 52 -17.19 -5.11 7.28
C PHE A 52 -17.24 -6.53 6.72
N ARG A 53 -18.39 -7.20 6.84
CA ARG A 53 -18.54 -8.60 6.38
C ARG A 53 -18.52 -8.76 4.86
N SER A 54 -18.88 -7.71 4.13
CA SER A 54 -18.95 -7.70 2.66
C SER A 54 -18.78 -6.28 2.12
N LEU A 55 -18.58 -6.16 0.81
CA LEU A 55 -18.60 -4.88 0.11
C LEU A 55 -19.96 -4.17 0.23
N THR A 56 -21.07 -4.92 0.22
CA THR A 56 -22.43 -4.38 0.40
C THR A 56 -22.62 -3.77 1.79
N ASP A 57 -22.13 -4.44 2.82
CA ASP A 57 -22.13 -3.92 4.19
C ASP A 57 -21.24 -2.67 4.29
N PHE A 58 -20.09 -2.68 3.61
CA PHE A 58 -19.24 -1.50 3.52
C PHE A 58 -19.94 -0.31 2.86
N VAL A 59 -20.59 -0.49 1.70
CA VAL A 59 -21.31 0.57 0.99
C VAL A 59 -22.48 1.13 1.82
N SER A 60 -23.25 0.26 2.47
CA SER A 60 -24.37 0.67 3.33
C SER A 60 -23.92 1.24 4.69
N GLY A 61 -22.67 1.02 5.09
CA GLY A 61 -22.14 1.43 6.39
C GLY A 61 -22.66 0.62 7.57
N GLN A 62 -23.17 -0.58 7.32
CA GLN A 62 -23.78 -1.46 8.33
C GLN A 62 -22.92 -2.69 8.61
N ASN A 63 -23.28 -3.47 9.63
CA ASN A 63 -22.73 -4.81 9.90
C ASN A 63 -21.19 -4.89 9.94
N PHE A 64 -20.56 -4.02 10.74
CA PHE A 64 -19.12 -4.06 10.98
C PHE A 64 -18.78 -4.51 12.41
N VAL A 65 -17.57 -5.06 12.55
CA VAL A 65 -16.91 -5.27 13.84
C VAL A 65 -15.79 -4.26 13.97
N GLN A 66 -15.61 -3.71 15.16
CA GLN A 66 -14.49 -2.82 15.45
C GLN A 66 -13.35 -3.59 16.13
N HIS A 67 -12.14 -3.44 15.60
CA HIS A 67 -10.90 -3.83 16.26
C HIS A 67 -10.21 -2.60 16.83
N LEU A 68 -9.80 -2.69 18.10
CA LEU A 68 -9.00 -1.66 18.75
C LEU A 68 -7.56 -2.14 18.84
N LEU A 69 -6.66 -1.52 18.10
CA LEU A 69 -5.25 -1.90 18.09
C LEU A 69 -4.57 -1.55 19.43
N PRO A 70 -3.69 -2.42 19.96
CA PRO A 70 -2.94 -2.13 21.19
C PRO A 70 -1.99 -0.93 21.04
N HIS A 71 -1.50 -0.69 19.82
CA HIS A 71 -0.60 0.41 19.49
C HIS A 71 -1.21 1.29 18.39
N PRO A 72 -1.07 2.62 18.48
CA PRO A 72 -1.50 3.51 17.41
C PRO A 72 -0.63 3.37 16.16
N TRP A 73 -1.23 3.60 15.00
CA TRP A 73 -0.52 3.66 13.72
C TRP A 73 -0.10 5.08 13.32
N ALA A 74 0.88 5.14 12.42
CA ALA A 74 1.30 6.32 11.68
C ALA A 74 1.00 6.14 10.19
N GLY A 75 0.54 7.21 9.55
CA GLY A 75 0.28 7.21 8.11
C GLY A 75 -0.94 6.38 7.73
N THR A 76 -0.94 5.98 6.47
CA THR A 76 -2.05 5.28 5.78
C THR A 76 -1.57 4.06 5.00
N GLY A 77 -0.27 3.75 5.05
CA GLY A 77 0.37 2.63 4.35
C GLY A 77 0.12 1.29 5.05
N HIS A 78 -1.14 0.90 5.10
CA HIS A 78 -1.63 -0.30 5.78
C HIS A 78 -1.96 -1.37 4.75
N VAL A 79 -1.66 -2.64 5.06
CA VAL A 79 -2.16 -3.77 4.26
C VAL A 79 -2.80 -4.83 5.14
N VAL A 80 -3.84 -5.45 4.62
CA VAL A 80 -4.40 -6.69 5.16
C VAL A 80 -3.95 -7.85 4.30
N PHE A 81 -3.24 -8.79 4.93
CA PHE A 81 -2.66 -9.95 4.28
C PHE A 81 -2.75 -11.17 5.18
N ASN A 82 -3.47 -12.19 4.71
CA ASN A 82 -3.65 -13.48 5.39
C ASN A 82 -4.15 -13.32 6.85
N GLY A 83 -5.28 -12.63 6.99
CA GLY A 83 -5.99 -12.39 8.24
C GLY A 83 -5.29 -11.45 9.22
N SER A 84 -4.24 -10.77 8.78
CA SER A 84 -3.44 -9.86 9.62
C SER A 84 -3.33 -8.47 9.00
N LEU A 85 -3.38 -7.45 9.85
CA LEU A 85 -3.02 -6.08 9.51
C LEU A 85 -1.51 -5.86 9.71
N TYR A 86 -0.88 -5.26 8.72
CA TYR A 86 0.51 -4.78 8.79
C TYR A 86 0.50 -3.25 8.75
N TYR A 87 1.13 -2.62 9.75
CA TYR A 87 1.14 -1.18 9.87
C TYR A 87 2.39 -0.67 10.57
N ASN A 88 2.70 0.61 10.37
CA ASN A 88 3.76 1.30 11.09
C ASN A 88 3.25 1.81 12.44
N LYS A 89 3.93 1.41 13.52
CA LYS A 89 3.65 1.90 14.87
C LYS A 89 4.03 3.37 14.98
N PHE A 90 3.08 4.17 15.44
CA PHE A 90 3.21 5.62 15.57
C PHE A 90 4.50 6.03 16.31
N GLN A 91 5.17 7.07 15.81
CA GLN A 91 6.44 7.60 16.35
C GLN A 91 7.58 6.57 16.43
N SER A 92 7.60 5.59 15.53
CA SER A 92 8.70 4.63 15.45
C SER A 92 8.88 4.10 14.04
N ASN A 93 10.00 3.44 13.79
CA ASN A 93 10.24 2.62 12.59
C ASN A 93 9.81 1.15 12.79
N VAL A 94 8.91 0.88 13.74
CA VAL A 94 8.49 -0.49 14.07
C VAL A 94 7.32 -0.91 13.18
N ALA A 95 7.51 -1.99 12.44
CA ALA A 95 6.47 -2.75 11.75
C ALA A 95 5.70 -3.59 12.77
N VAL A 96 4.38 -3.64 12.65
CA VAL A 96 3.51 -4.44 13.52
C VAL A 96 2.61 -5.34 12.69
N ARG A 97 2.54 -6.61 13.06
CA ARG A 97 1.56 -7.58 12.55
C ARG A 97 0.50 -7.83 13.62
N TYR A 98 -0.72 -7.37 13.38
CA TYR A 98 -1.88 -7.61 14.23
C TYR A 98 -2.83 -8.62 13.58
N HIS A 99 -3.17 -9.69 14.29
CA HIS A 99 -4.05 -10.73 13.75
C HIS A 99 -5.50 -10.54 14.23
N PHE A 100 -6.42 -10.41 13.27
CA PHE A 100 -7.80 -10.01 13.56
C PHE A 100 -8.58 -11.05 14.37
N ARG A 101 -8.38 -12.34 14.10
CA ARG A 101 -9.12 -13.41 14.78
C ARG A 101 -8.71 -13.57 16.24
N SER A 102 -7.41 -13.56 16.53
CA SER A 102 -6.89 -13.66 17.91
C SER A 102 -6.90 -12.31 18.64
N ARG A 103 -7.15 -11.21 17.92
CA ARG A 103 -7.14 -9.83 18.43
C ARG A 103 -5.83 -9.46 19.14
N SER A 104 -4.72 -10.00 18.65
CA SER A 104 -3.40 -9.85 19.27
C SER A 104 -2.36 -9.40 18.27
N VAL A 105 -1.35 -8.69 18.78
CA VAL A 105 -0.11 -8.44 18.02
C VAL A 105 0.69 -9.73 18.04
N LEU A 106 0.96 -10.30 16.86
CA LEU A 106 1.76 -11.51 16.72
C LEU A 106 3.25 -11.18 16.69
N VAL A 107 3.63 -10.11 15.99
CA VAL A 107 5.03 -9.70 15.80
C VAL A 107 5.16 -8.19 15.76
N GLN A 108 6.23 -7.68 16.37
CA GLN A 108 6.72 -6.31 16.17
C GLN A 108 8.20 -6.39 15.80
N ARG A 109 8.63 -5.65 14.79
CA ARG A 109 10.05 -5.58 14.42
C ARG A 109 10.44 -4.19 13.93
N SER A 110 11.61 -3.75 14.35
CA SER A 110 12.22 -2.52 13.83
C SER A 110 12.65 -2.70 12.37
N LEU A 111 12.26 -1.78 11.49
CA LEU A 111 12.84 -1.64 10.16
C LEU A 111 14.10 -0.78 10.30
N SER A 112 15.24 -1.43 10.58
CA SER A 112 16.51 -0.76 10.89
C SER A 112 16.88 0.30 9.86
N GLY A 113 17.14 1.53 10.34
CA GLY A 113 17.51 2.67 9.49
C GLY A 113 16.35 3.36 8.77
N ALA A 114 15.13 2.81 8.83
CA ALA A 114 13.97 3.44 8.22
C ALA A 114 13.62 4.77 8.93
N GLY A 115 13.40 5.81 8.13
CA GLY A 115 12.84 7.08 8.57
C GLY A 115 11.41 6.92 9.06
N TYR A 116 11.01 7.77 10.02
CA TYR A 116 9.66 7.80 10.58
C TYR A 116 9.38 9.21 11.10
N ASN A 117 8.13 9.49 11.50
CA ASN A 117 7.75 10.77 12.12
C ASN A 117 7.95 11.99 11.20
N ASN A 118 7.54 11.87 9.93
CA ASN A 118 7.71 12.87 8.87
C ASN A 118 9.17 13.22 8.56
N THR A 119 10.09 12.26 8.72
CA THR A 119 11.48 12.46 8.30
C THR A 119 11.57 12.49 6.77
N PHE A 120 10.98 11.52 6.06
CA PHE A 120 10.85 11.56 4.60
C PHE A 120 9.53 10.90 4.16
N PRO A 121 8.38 11.53 4.44
CA PRO A 121 7.08 11.01 4.02
C PRO A 121 6.90 11.16 2.50
N TYR A 122 5.78 10.65 1.97
CA TYR A 122 5.31 11.08 0.64
C TYR A 122 5.06 12.59 0.62
N SER A 123 4.90 13.13 -0.59
CA SER A 123 4.74 14.58 -0.83
C SER A 123 3.61 15.26 -0.05
N TRP A 124 2.57 14.51 0.36
CA TRP A 124 1.47 15.04 1.18
C TRP A 124 1.76 15.04 2.69
N GLY A 125 2.85 14.41 3.14
CA GLY A 125 3.22 14.30 4.55
C GLY A 125 2.44 13.23 5.31
N GLY A 126 1.92 13.59 6.48
CA GLY A 126 0.98 12.76 7.23
C GLY A 126 1.55 11.44 7.78
N PHE A 127 2.82 11.43 8.18
CA PHE A 127 3.50 10.27 8.77
C PHE A 127 3.56 9.06 7.83
N SER A 128 3.45 9.29 6.52
CA SER A 128 3.54 8.27 5.46
C SER A 128 4.97 7.83 5.17
N ASP A 129 5.86 7.83 6.16
CA ASP A 129 7.28 7.49 5.98
C ASP A 129 7.47 6.01 5.58
N ILE A 130 6.67 5.12 6.16
CA ILE A 130 6.71 3.67 5.94
C ILE A 130 5.38 3.22 5.37
N ASP A 131 5.45 2.51 4.25
CA ASP A 131 4.30 2.05 3.48
C ASP A 131 4.42 0.55 3.21
N PHE A 132 3.45 -0.24 3.62
CA PHE A 132 3.44 -1.68 3.38
C PHE A 132 2.67 -1.97 2.11
N MET A 133 3.13 -2.94 1.32
CA MET A 133 2.50 -3.30 0.04
C MET A 133 2.50 -4.80 -0.13
N VAL A 134 1.54 -5.31 -0.91
CA VAL A 134 1.49 -6.74 -1.26
C VAL A 134 1.32 -6.88 -2.76
N ASP A 135 2.06 -7.82 -3.34
CA ASP A 135 1.91 -8.24 -4.72
C ASP A 135 2.02 -9.77 -4.84
N GLU A 136 2.17 -10.28 -6.07
CA GLU A 136 2.35 -11.70 -6.36
C GLU A 136 3.59 -12.32 -5.70
N ASN A 137 4.59 -11.52 -5.32
CA ASN A 137 5.84 -11.95 -4.70
C ASN A 137 5.82 -11.85 -3.16
N GLY A 138 4.74 -11.37 -2.56
CA GLY A 138 4.53 -11.35 -1.12
C GLY A 138 4.50 -9.95 -0.51
N LEU A 139 5.03 -9.81 0.70
CA LEU A 139 4.97 -8.58 1.49
C LEU A 139 6.22 -7.71 1.25
N TRP A 140 5.98 -6.41 1.09
CA TRP A 140 6.99 -5.39 0.91
C TRP A 140 6.81 -4.27 1.93
N ALA A 141 7.92 -3.60 2.25
CA ALA A 141 7.94 -2.33 2.97
C ALA A 141 8.70 -1.30 2.14
N VAL A 142 8.09 -0.16 1.91
CA VAL A 142 8.63 0.99 1.18
C VAL A 142 8.85 2.11 2.17
N TYR A 143 10.09 2.54 2.31
CA TYR A 143 10.49 3.56 3.28
C TYR A 143 11.69 4.33 2.75
N THR A 144 12.36 5.11 3.60
CA THR A 144 13.60 5.81 3.28
C THR A 144 14.65 5.58 4.35
N THR A 145 15.93 5.78 4.03
CA THR A 145 17.00 5.85 5.02
C THR A 145 17.75 7.17 4.89
N ASN A 146 18.41 7.61 5.97
CA ASN A 146 19.30 8.77 5.90
C ASN A 146 20.50 8.51 4.97
N GLN A 147 20.99 7.26 4.94
CA GLN A 147 22.11 6.81 4.12
C GLN A 147 21.81 6.98 2.62
N ASN A 148 20.56 6.77 2.21
CA ASN A 148 20.14 6.92 0.81
C ASN A 148 19.54 8.31 0.55
N ALA A 149 19.88 9.31 1.37
CA ALA A 149 19.49 10.71 1.20
C ALA A 149 17.97 10.94 1.02
N GLY A 150 17.13 10.10 1.64
CA GLY A 150 15.67 10.22 1.51
C GLY A 150 15.09 9.64 0.21
N ASN A 151 15.89 8.90 -0.57
CA ASN A 151 15.40 8.09 -1.67
C ASN A 151 14.55 6.92 -1.15
N ILE A 152 13.58 6.50 -1.97
CA ILE A 152 12.76 5.33 -1.70
C ILE A 152 13.67 4.09 -1.66
N VAL A 153 13.55 3.36 -0.56
CA VAL A 153 14.06 2.03 -0.35
C VAL A 153 12.89 1.07 -0.34
N VAL A 154 12.95 0.08 -1.23
CA VAL A 154 11.99 -1.03 -1.25
C VAL A 154 12.66 -2.21 -0.54
N SER A 155 11.94 -2.86 0.35
CA SER A 155 12.41 -4.06 1.05
C SER A 155 11.39 -5.18 0.95
N ARG A 156 11.85 -6.38 0.59
CA ARG A 156 11.04 -7.60 0.72
C ARG A 156 11.09 -8.06 2.17
N VAL A 157 9.93 -8.32 2.74
CA VAL A 157 9.78 -8.62 4.17
C VAL A 157 9.13 -9.98 4.35
N ASP A 158 9.65 -10.79 5.27
CA ASP A 158 8.97 -12.03 5.65
C ASP A 158 7.66 -11.71 6.38
N PRO A 159 6.50 -12.18 5.89
CA PRO A 159 5.21 -11.84 6.49
C PRO A 159 4.99 -12.47 7.87
N HIS A 160 5.76 -13.49 8.24
CA HIS A 160 5.65 -14.14 9.53
C HIS A 160 6.50 -13.45 10.59
N THR A 161 7.77 -13.16 10.28
CA THR A 161 8.75 -12.65 11.23
C THR A 161 8.99 -11.14 11.14
N LEU A 162 8.47 -10.50 10.09
CA LEU A 162 8.74 -9.10 9.69
C LEU A 162 10.21 -8.81 9.38
N GLU A 163 11.03 -9.85 9.20
CA GLU A 163 12.44 -9.70 8.87
C GLU A 163 12.63 -9.18 7.44
N VAL A 164 13.54 -8.22 7.28
CA VAL A 164 13.93 -7.72 5.96
C VAL A 164 14.80 -8.78 5.29
N LEU A 165 14.31 -9.33 4.18
CA LEU A 165 14.99 -10.38 3.41
C LEU A 165 15.99 -9.78 2.42
N ARG A 166 15.61 -8.66 1.80
CA ARG A 166 16.43 -7.92 0.83
C ARG A 166 15.91 -6.50 0.67
N SER A 167 16.81 -5.57 0.36
CA SER A 167 16.49 -4.15 0.13
C SER A 167 17.09 -3.64 -1.19
N TRP A 168 16.46 -2.64 -1.77
CA TRP A 168 16.87 -1.96 -2.99
C TRP A 168 16.73 -0.45 -2.83
N ASP A 169 17.80 0.31 -3.11
CA ASP A 169 17.71 1.76 -3.30
C ASP A 169 17.22 2.04 -4.73
N THR A 170 16.16 2.84 -4.83
CA THR A 170 15.54 3.16 -6.11
C THR A 170 16.10 4.40 -6.77
N GLY A 171 16.78 5.27 -6.02
CA GLY A 171 17.19 6.60 -6.48
C GLY A 171 16.06 7.62 -6.63
N TYR A 172 14.80 7.28 -6.34
CA TYR A 172 13.67 8.21 -6.43
C TYR A 172 13.38 8.88 -5.08
N PRO A 173 13.42 10.23 -4.94
CA PRO A 173 13.17 10.90 -3.66
C PRO A 173 11.73 10.71 -3.17
N LYS A 174 11.51 10.13 -1.97
CA LYS A 174 10.15 9.81 -1.48
C LYS A 174 9.27 11.04 -1.29
N ARG A 175 9.86 12.18 -0.89
CA ARG A 175 9.16 13.46 -0.78
C ARG A 175 8.65 14.02 -2.11
N SER A 176 9.11 13.50 -3.24
CA SER A 176 8.63 13.85 -4.59
C SER A 176 7.61 12.84 -5.13
N ALA A 177 7.32 11.78 -4.39
CA ALA A 177 6.32 10.79 -4.75
C ALA A 177 4.94 11.19 -4.20
N GLY A 178 3.88 10.97 -4.98
CA GLY A 178 2.50 11.07 -4.52
C GLY A 178 2.16 9.92 -3.57
N GLU A 179 2.23 8.73 -4.14
CA GLU A 179 2.04 7.41 -3.55
C GLU A 179 2.80 6.39 -4.41
N SER A 180 2.96 5.15 -3.93
CA SER A 180 3.51 4.06 -4.73
C SER A 180 2.85 2.72 -4.43
N PHE A 181 3.03 1.74 -5.31
CA PHE A 181 2.51 0.39 -5.13
C PHE A 181 3.41 -0.64 -5.83
N MET A 182 3.30 -1.91 -5.44
CA MET A 182 4.05 -3.02 -6.06
C MET A 182 3.14 -3.85 -6.96
N ILE A 183 3.63 -4.23 -8.13
CA ILE A 183 3.08 -5.33 -8.94
C ILE A 183 4.26 -6.16 -9.40
N CYS A 184 4.24 -7.47 -9.18
CA CYS A 184 5.27 -8.37 -9.72
C CYS A 184 6.74 -8.07 -9.37
N GLY A 185 7.00 -7.48 -8.22
CA GLY A 185 8.36 -7.04 -7.84
C GLY A 185 8.80 -5.76 -8.55
N ILE A 186 7.87 -5.02 -9.16
CA ILE A 186 8.11 -3.72 -9.76
C ILE A 186 7.41 -2.68 -8.89
N LEU A 187 8.17 -1.71 -8.36
CA LEU A 187 7.61 -0.55 -7.67
C LEU A 187 7.15 0.46 -8.71
N TYR A 188 5.90 0.88 -8.66
CA TYR A 188 5.36 1.98 -9.45
C TYR A 188 5.11 3.19 -8.56
N VAL A 189 5.57 4.37 -8.98
CA VAL A 189 5.51 5.60 -8.20
C VAL A 189 4.74 6.66 -8.99
N THR A 190 3.79 7.32 -8.31
CA THR A 190 3.11 8.48 -8.86
C THR A 190 3.92 9.75 -8.62
N ASN A 191 3.92 10.67 -9.58
CA ASN A 191 4.65 11.94 -9.46
C ASN A 191 3.95 13.00 -8.60
N SER A 192 2.71 12.76 -8.17
CA SER A 192 1.90 13.71 -7.40
C SER A 192 0.80 12.98 -6.66
N HIS A 193 0.41 13.51 -5.49
CA HIS A 193 -0.80 13.09 -4.77
C HIS A 193 -2.04 13.91 -5.16
N LEU A 194 -1.87 14.94 -6.00
CA LEU A 194 -2.90 15.88 -6.43
C LEU A 194 -3.51 15.51 -7.79
N ALA A 195 -4.45 16.33 -8.28
CA ALA A 195 -4.98 16.22 -9.64
C ALA A 195 -3.85 16.28 -10.68
N GLY A 196 -4.03 15.57 -11.81
CA GLY A 196 -3.01 15.46 -12.86
C GLY A 196 -1.84 14.54 -12.53
N ALA A 197 -1.94 13.75 -11.46
CA ALA A 197 -0.99 12.69 -11.15
C ALA A 197 -0.90 11.68 -12.30
N LYS A 198 0.28 11.10 -12.46
CA LYS A 198 0.55 9.97 -13.34
C LYS A 198 1.51 9.02 -12.67
N ILE A 199 1.46 7.75 -13.06
CA ILE A 199 2.50 6.80 -12.69
C ILE A 199 3.68 7.12 -13.61
N TYR A 200 4.76 7.59 -12.98
CA TYR A 200 5.87 8.27 -13.66
C TYR A 200 7.19 7.53 -13.55
N PHE A 201 7.32 6.62 -12.58
CA PHE A 201 8.56 5.90 -12.33
C PHE A 201 8.25 4.45 -11.99
N ALA A 202 9.04 3.53 -12.55
CA ALA A 202 8.99 2.12 -12.26
C ALA A 202 10.38 1.59 -11.90
N TYR A 203 10.51 0.88 -10.79
CA TYR A 203 11.76 0.23 -10.36
C TYR A 203 11.62 -1.28 -10.35
N HIS A 204 12.48 -1.97 -11.10
CA HIS A 204 12.48 -3.41 -11.28
C HIS A 204 13.44 -4.06 -10.26
N THR A 205 12.92 -4.76 -9.25
CA THR A 205 13.76 -5.36 -8.19
C THR A 205 14.62 -6.54 -8.68
N ASN A 206 14.20 -7.22 -9.75
CA ASN A 206 14.94 -8.34 -10.35
C ASN A 206 16.23 -7.88 -11.03
N THR A 207 16.18 -6.80 -11.80
CA THR A 207 17.32 -6.23 -12.56
C THR A 207 17.99 -5.08 -11.81
N SER A 208 17.39 -4.59 -10.72
CA SER A 208 17.84 -3.42 -9.97
C SER A 208 18.00 -2.18 -10.86
N SER A 209 17.06 -2.00 -11.78
CA SER A 209 17.04 -0.90 -12.75
C SER A 209 15.70 -0.17 -12.69
N TYR A 210 15.68 1.08 -13.14
CA TYR A 210 14.45 1.86 -13.22
C TYR A 210 14.18 2.36 -14.64
N GLU A 211 12.94 2.75 -14.87
CA GLU A 211 12.50 3.46 -16.06
C GLU A 211 11.51 4.57 -15.68
N TYR A 212 11.51 5.67 -16.43
CA TYR A 212 10.43 6.63 -16.38
C TYR A 212 9.27 6.15 -17.24
N THR A 213 8.05 6.29 -16.71
CA THR A 213 6.81 5.88 -17.36
C THR A 213 5.91 7.09 -17.57
N ASP A 214 4.86 6.92 -18.37
CA ASP A 214 3.86 7.96 -18.60
C ASP A 214 2.46 7.35 -18.63
N ILE A 215 2.11 6.64 -17.55
CA ILE A 215 0.82 5.95 -17.45
C ILE A 215 -0.19 6.90 -16.80
N PRO A 216 -1.28 7.30 -17.50
CA PRO A 216 -2.28 8.21 -16.96
C PRO A 216 -2.92 7.66 -15.67
N PHE A 217 -3.15 8.54 -14.69
CA PHE A 217 -3.86 8.21 -13.46
C PHE A 217 -4.89 9.31 -13.12
N HIS A 218 -6.18 9.01 -13.28
CA HIS A 218 -7.22 10.01 -13.10
C HIS A 218 -7.61 10.20 -11.63
N ASN A 219 -6.91 11.10 -10.94
CA ASN A 219 -7.22 11.49 -9.56
C ASN A 219 -8.47 12.38 -9.47
N GLN A 220 -9.66 11.77 -9.39
CA GLN A 220 -10.95 12.47 -9.42
C GLN A 220 -11.18 13.45 -8.25
N TYR A 221 -10.75 13.11 -7.03
CA TYR A 221 -11.01 13.95 -5.84
C TYR A 221 -9.79 14.77 -5.38
N SER A 222 -8.80 14.91 -6.27
CA SER A 222 -7.66 15.82 -6.17
C SER A 222 -6.71 15.62 -4.99
N HIS A 223 -6.88 14.58 -4.16
CA HIS A 223 -5.95 14.31 -3.07
C HIS A 223 -5.99 12.86 -2.61
N ILE A 224 -5.05 12.05 -3.11
CA ILE A 224 -4.87 10.68 -2.63
C ILE A 224 -4.06 10.65 -1.34
N SER A 225 -4.39 9.71 -0.46
CA SER A 225 -3.64 9.42 0.77
C SER A 225 -3.27 7.95 0.89
N MET A 226 -3.65 7.13 -0.08
CA MET A 226 -3.41 5.70 -0.10
C MET A 226 -3.60 5.23 -1.55
N LEU A 227 -2.71 4.37 -2.02
CA LEU A 227 -2.79 3.70 -3.32
C LEU A 227 -2.16 2.30 -3.21
N ASP A 228 -2.95 1.26 -2.99
CA ASP A 228 -2.45 -0.11 -2.85
C ASP A 228 -2.96 -1.04 -3.93
N TYR A 229 -2.08 -1.90 -4.44
CA TYR A 229 -2.45 -2.96 -5.34
C TYR A 229 -2.98 -4.18 -4.59
N ASN A 230 -4.07 -4.75 -5.11
CA ASN A 230 -4.57 -6.04 -4.69
C ASN A 230 -4.30 -7.08 -5.79
N PRO A 231 -3.35 -8.03 -5.61
CA PRO A 231 -3.01 -9.03 -6.63
C PRO A 231 -4.12 -10.05 -6.91
N ARG A 232 -5.04 -10.25 -5.95
CA ARG A 232 -6.18 -11.17 -6.10
C ARG A 232 -7.20 -10.61 -7.08
N GLU A 233 -7.54 -9.33 -6.91
CA GLU A 233 -8.58 -8.65 -7.68
C GLU A 233 -8.03 -7.91 -8.90
N ARG A 234 -6.71 -7.69 -8.95
CA ARG A 234 -6.00 -6.88 -9.96
C ARG A 234 -6.58 -5.48 -10.07
N VAL A 235 -6.70 -4.83 -8.92
CA VAL A 235 -7.18 -3.46 -8.82
C VAL A 235 -6.28 -2.66 -7.89
N LEU A 236 -6.29 -1.35 -8.07
CA LEU A 236 -5.72 -0.39 -7.13
C LEU A 236 -6.83 0.11 -6.21
N TYR A 237 -6.67 -0.09 -4.91
CA TYR A 237 -7.46 0.54 -3.87
C TYR A 237 -6.90 1.93 -3.59
N THR A 238 -7.77 2.92 -3.46
CA THR A 238 -7.36 4.31 -3.24
C THR A 238 -8.27 4.97 -2.21
N TRP A 239 -7.67 5.73 -1.29
CA TRP A 239 -8.39 6.72 -0.50
C TRP A 239 -8.12 8.10 -1.08
N ASN A 240 -9.17 8.75 -1.57
CA ASN A 240 -9.08 10.02 -2.27
C ASN A 240 -10.00 11.05 -1.64
N ASN A 241 -9.45 11.89 -0.76
CA ASN A 241 -10.17 12.97 -0.08
C ASN A 241 -11.52 12.53 0.53
N GLY A 242 -11.52 11.44 1.31
CA GLY A 242 -12.73 10.86 1.93
C GLY A 242 -13.56 9.95 1.04
N HIS A 243 -13.06 9.62 -0.16
CA HIS A 243 -13.70 8.70 -1.08
C HIS A 243 -12.89 7.42 -1.23
N GLN A 244 -13.56 6.29 -1.10
CA GLN A 244 -13.01 4.97 -1.33
C GLN A 244 -13.22 4.61 -2.79
N VAL A 245 -12.12 4.55 -3.54
CA VAL A 245 -12.10 4.45 -5.01
C VAL A 245 -11.27 3.24 -5.43
N ILE A 246 -11.72 2.57 -6.49
CA ILE A 246 -11.01 1.46 -7.13
C ILE A 246 -10.64 1.84 -8.56
N TYR A 247 -9.48 1.36 -9.02
CA TYR A 247 -9.10 1.39 -10.43
C TYR A 247 -8.72 -0.01 -10.92
N ASN A 248 -9.20 -0.42 -12.08
CA ASN A 248 -8.74 -1.65 -12.72
C ASN A 248 -7.35 -1.42 -13.34
N VAL A 249 -6.47 -2.43 -13.26
CA VAL A 249 -5.17 -2.38 -13.92
C VAL A 249 -5.14 -3.23 -15.19
N THR A 250 -4.41 -2.74 -16.20
CA THR A 250 -4.10 -3.48 -17.42
C THR A 250 -2.62 -3.88 -17.40
N LEU A 251 -2.35 -5.19 -17.43
CA LEU A 251 -1.01 -5.75 -17.34
C LEU A 251 -0.60 -6.37 -18.69
N PHE A 252 0.63 -6.12 -19.11
CA PHE A 252 1.26 -6.79 -20.24
C PHE A 252 2.10 -7.97 -19.75
N HIS A 253 1.76 -9.16 -20.22
CA HIS A 253 2.48 -10.39 -19.91
C HIS A 253 3.58 -10.62 -20.94
N VAL A 254 4.85 -10.51 -20.52
CA VAL A 254 5.96 -11.00 -21.35
C VAL A 254 6.06 -12.51 -21.13
N ILE A 255 5.62 -13.30 -22.10
CA ILE A 255 5.94 -14.74 -22.12
C ILE A 255 7.38 -14.85 -22.59
N ASN A 256 8.32 -15.09 -21.68
CA ASN A 256 9.67 -15.50 -22.07
C ASN A 256 9.62 -16.97 -22.52
N THR A 257 9.55 -17.20 -23.84
CA THR A 257 9.72 -18.53 -24.47
C THR A 257 11.18 -19.00 -24.51
N ALA A 258 12.03 -18.53 -23.59
CA ALA A 258 13.42 -18.96 -23.53
C ALA A 258 13.55 -20.15 -22.59
N GLY A 259 13.22 -21.35 -23.09
CA GLY A 259 13.33 -22.59 -22.33
C GLY A 259 12.83 -23.85 -23.04
N GLU A 260 12.84 -23.90 -24.37
CA GLU A 260 12.73 -25.14 -25.14
C GLU A 260 13.73 -25.07 -26.30
N LEU A 261 14.96 -25.54 -26.04
CA LEU A 261 15.90 -26.11 -27.02
C LEU A 261 16.82 -27.07 -26.27
#